data_AF-A0A432HKX7-F1
#
_entry.id   AF-A0A432HKX7-F1
#
_cell.length_a   1.000
_cell.length_b   1.000
_cell.length_c   1.000
_cell.angle_alpha   90.00
_cell.angle_beta   90.00
_cell.angle_gamma   90.00
#
_symmetry.space_group_name_H-M   'P 1'
#
loop_
_entity.id
_entity.type
_entity.pdbx_description
1 polymer ?
#
loop_
_entity_poly.entity_id
_entity_poly.type
_entity_poly.pdbx_seq_one_letter_code
_entity_poly.pdbx_strand_id
1 'polypeptide(L)'
;MLDEFDECPRGMLGWTSTPLNDWDSDGCNDANEDSDDDGDGYSDFEDGCMRSVLSAESHTDLDGDGCDDYTEDNDLDNDGIESAFDNCEGDPTSDWVSTLITDFDRDGCDDETEDWDDDGDGVPDSEDSCPLGLINWNSDSDNDIDGDGCMDSIEDDRVSGRILHTLRSNAFMTLIIGSLTVLLLAGMVLSSQRGRGRYELADQTRSVEESMRSGSSHALNTPEKEVRDLSDLGYSPEVARAIVENEEKVRRGRN
;
A
#
# COMPACT_ATOMS: atom_id res chain seq x y z
N MET A 1 62.37 15.84 -35.25
CA MET A 1 62.01 16.88 -34.28
C MET A 1 61.44 16.10 -33.12
N LEU A 2 61.88 16.38 -31.89
CA LEU A 2 61.04 16.00 -30.75
C LEU A 2 59.73 16.73 -30.98
N ASP A 3 58.62 16.01 -30.99
CA ASP A 3 57.32 16.65 -30.86
C ASP A 3 57.32 17.37 -29.50
N GLU A 4 56.78 18.57 -29.45
CA GLU A 4 56.70 19.32 -28.18
C GLU A 4 55.67 18.69 -27.23
N PHE A 5 54.87 17.76 -27.76
CA PHE A 5 53.81 17.04 -27.07
C PHE A 5 54.09 15.54 -26.87
N ASP A 6 55.26 15.01 -27.27
CA ASP A 6 55.61 13.58 -27.09
C ASP A 6 56.03 13.27 -25.64
N GLU A 7 55.11 12.73 -24.83
CA GLU A 7 55.37 12.33 -23.44
C GLU A 7 56.14 11.00 -23.32
N CYS A 8 56.24 10.26 -24.44
CA CYS A 8 56.99 9.01 -24.59
C CYS A 8 58.23 9.14 -25.49
N PRO A 9 59.21 10.00 -25.18
CA PRO A 9 60.33 10.32 -26.08
C PRO A 9 61.33 9.17 -26.30
N ARG A 10 61.18 8.05 -25.61
CA ARG A 10 61.92 6.79 -25.83
C ARG A 10 61.03 5.65 -26.32
N GLY A 11 59.84 5.98 -26.81
CA GLY A 11 58.79 5.07 -27.14
C GLY A 11 59.02 4.23 -28.40
N MET A 12 58.02 3.44 -28.71
CA MET A 12 57.92 2.48 -29.79
C MET A 12 58.03 3.22 -31.11
N LEU A 13 58.76 2.61 -32.04
CA LEU A 13 58.95 3.16 -33.38
C LEU A 13 58.16 2.36 -34.41
N GLY A 14 57.69 3.04 -35.46
CA GLY A 14 57.09 2.38 -36.62
C GLY A 14 55.57 2.24 -36.58
N TRP A 15 54.90 2.98 -35.70
CA TRP A 15 53.45 3.17 -35.69
C TRP A 15 53.11 4.62 -36.11
N THR A 16 51.82 4.94 -36.19
CA THR A 16 51.33 6.29 -36.50
C THR A 16 50.26 6.63 -35.50
N SER A 17 50.40 7.78 -34.86
CA SER A 17 49.40 8.38 -33.98
C SER A 17 48.10 8.64 -34.74
N THR A 18 47.00 8.14 -34.18
CA THR A 18 45.63 8.35 -34.63
C THR A 18 44.72 8.37 -33.40
N PRO A 19 43.50 8.95 -33.48
CA PRO A 19 42.54 8.96 -32.35
C PRO A 19 42.04 7.58 -31.90
N LEU A 20 42.58 6.48 -32.44
CA LEU A 20 42.24 5.11 -32.06
C LEU A 20 43.33 4.45 -31.22
N ASN A 21 44.53 5.02 -31.16
CA ASN A 21 45.72 4.39 -30.59
C ASN A 21 46.71 5.40 -29.98
N ASP A 22 46.19 6.59 -29.71
CA ASP A 22 46.81 7.80 -29.13
C ASP A 22 45.64 8.74 -28.86
N TRP A 23 44.90 8.48 -27.77
CA TRP A 23 43.58 9.06 -27.52
C TRP A 23 43.67 10.55 -27.14
N ASP A 24 44.58 10.92 -26.25
CA ASP A 24 44.85 12.31 -25.87
C ASP A 24 45.80 13.07 -26.83
N SER A 25 46.42 12.35 -27.77
CA SER A 25 47.37 12.89 -28.76
C SER A 25 48.68 13.39 -28.15
N ASP A 26 49.13 12.79 -27.04
CA ASP A 26 50.43 13.02 -26.41
C ASP A 26 51.59 12.24 -27.07
N GLY A 27 51.29 11.48 -28.13
CA GLY A 27 52.31 10.73 -28.87
C GLY A 27 52.84 9.48 -28.15
N CYS A 28 52.25 9.11 -27.01
CA CYS A 28 52.31 7.78 -26.43
C CYS A 28 51.30 6.86 -27.12
N ASN A 29 51.56 5.55 -27.09
CA ASN A 29 50.62 4.59 -27.64
C ASN A 29 49.82 3.94 -26.51
N ASP A 30 48.50 4.14 -26.55
CA ASP A 30 47.51 3.61 -25.60
C ASP A 30 47.82 2.18 -25.15
N ALA A 31 48.07 1.28 -26.10
CA ALA A 31 48.16 -0.15 -25.83
C ALA A 31 49.50 -0.60 -25.22
N ASN A 32 50.55 0.24 -25.25
CA ASN A 32 51.92 -0.22 -25.02
C ASN A 32 52.79 0.68 -24.16
N GLU A 33 52.54 1.97 -24.13
CA GLU A 33 53.44 2.95 -23.54
C GLU A 33 52.74 4.02 -22.73
N ASP A 34 51.49 4.28 -23.09
CA ASP A 34 50.59 5.10 -22.31
C ASP A 34 49.96 4.29 -21.17
N SER A 35 49.63 4.96 -20.09
CA SER A 35 48.90 4.38 -18.95
C SER A 35 47.83 5.33 -18.42
N ASP A 36 47.56 6.41 -19.13
CA ASP A 36 46.61 7.49 -18.85
C ASP A 36 46.10 7.96 -20.24
N ASP A 37 45.31 7.10 -20.89
CA ASP A 37 44.90 7.21 -22.29
C ASP A 37 44.24 8.59 -22.63
N ASP A 38 43.62 9.26 -21.65
CA ASP A 38 42.96 10.57 -21.80
C ASP A 38 43.65 11.75 -21.11
N GLY A 39 44.76 11.51 -20.41
CA GLY A 39 45.66 12.54 -19.90
C GLY A 39 45.05 13.39 -18.79
N ASP A 40 44.10 12.85 -18.03
CA ASP A 40 43.37 13.56 -16.99
C ASP A 40 44.07 13.49 -15.61
N GLY A 41 45.07 12.59 -15.50
CA GLY A 41 45.91 12.40 -14.33
C GLY A 41 45.57 11.17 -13.49
N TYR A 42 44.55 10.40 -13.85
CA TYR A 42 44.27 9.07 -13.34
C TYR A 42 44.84 8.01 -14.30
N SER A 43 45.29 6.86 -13.77
CA SER A 43 45.80 5.80 -14.65
C SER A 43 44.66 4.93 -15.15
N ASP A 44 44.76 4.34 -16.35
CA ASP A 44 43.72 3.45 -16.93
C ASP A 44 43.26 2.30 -16.00
N PHE A 45 44.06 1.96 -14.98
CA PHE A 45 43.72 0.93 -13.99
C PHE A 45 42.86 1.45 -12.84
N GLU A 46 42.99 2.74 -12.52
CA GLU A 46 42.30 3.45 -11.45
C GLU A 46 41.22 4.38 -12.01
N ASP A 47 40.96 4.34 -13.32
CA ASP A 47 40.02 5.18 -14.05
C ASP A 47 38.93 4.33 -14.75
N GLY A 48 37.69 4.46 -14.29
CA GLY A 48 36.49 3.86 -14.89
C GLY A 48 36.17 4.43 -16.28
N CYS A 49 36.66 5.63 -16.54
CA CYS A 49 36.44 6.43 -17.74
C CYS A 49 37.70 6.56 -18.62
N MET A 50 38.53 5.51 -18.68
CA MET A 50 39.81 5.37 -19.43
C MET A 50 39.97 6.07 -20.80
N ARG A 51 38.89 6.48 -21.47
CA ARG A 51 38.88 7.23 -22.74
C ARG A 51 37.83 8.33 -22.67
N SER A 52 38.01 9.26 -21.76
CA SER A 52 37.08 10.35 -21.52
C SER A 52 37.31 11.53 -22.48
N VAL A 53 36.55 12.61 -22.30
CA VAL A 53 36.67 13.80 -23.16
C VAL A 53 37.72 14.71 -22.55
N LEU A 54 38.90 14.81 -23.17
CA LEU A 54 40.00 15.71 -22.83
C LEU A 54 39.56 17.09 -22.27
N SER A 55 39.35 17.17 -20.96
CA SER A 55 38.73 18.33 -20.31
C SER A 55 39.47 18.65 -19.02
N ALA A 56 40.33 19.66 -19.06
CA ALA A 56 41.01 20.21 -17.87
C ALA A 56 40.08 21.02 -16.94
N GLU A 57 38.76 20.80 -17.01
CA GLU A 57 37.78 21.45 -16.16
C GLU A 57 37.70 20.71 -14.81
N SER A 58 36.86 21.16 -13.90
CA SER A 58 36.96 20.79 -12.49
C SER A 58 36.56 19.32 -12.23
N HIS A 59 37.52 18.39 -12.24
CA HIS A 59 37.34 16.99 -11.82
C HIS A 59 36.71 16.93 -10.42
N THR A 60 35.42 16.64 -10.38
CA THR A 60 34.72 16.18 -9.17
C THR A 60 34.51 14.70 -9.39
N ASP A 61 35.02 13.90 -8.47
CA ASP A 61 35.12 12.45 -8.55
C ASP A 61 34.76 11.96 -7.15
N LEU A 62 33.47 11.69 -6.99
CA LEU A 62 32.83 11.63 -5.68
C LEU A 62 32.96 10.23 -5.06
N ASP A 63 32.84 9.20 -5.88
CA ASP A 63 33.02 7.78 -5.57
C ASP A 63 34.48 7.32 -5.71
N GLY A 64 35.32 8.09 -6.42
CA GLY A 64 36.74 7.85 -6.53
C GLY A 64 37.10 6.86 -7.64
N ASP A 65 36.27 6.74 -8.68
CA ASP A 65 36.50 5.85 -9.81
C ASP A 65 37.31 6.48 -10.95
N GLY A 66 37.65 7.77 -10.84
CA GLY A 66 38.45 8.52 -11.79
C GLY A 66 37.64 9.27 -12.85
N CYS A 67 36.34 9.04 -12.94
CA CYS A 67 35.44 9.76 -13.84
C CYS A 67 35.04 11.14 -13.27
N ASP A 68 34.85 12.15 -14.12
CA ASP A 68 34.22 13.40 -13.67
C ASP A 68 32.68 13.26 -13.55
N ASP A 69 32.15 13.51 -12.34
CA ASP A 69 30.73 13.45 -11.96
C ASP A 69 29.79 14.18 -12.95
N TYR A 70 30.24 15.28 -13.55
CA TYR A 70 29.36 16.16 -14.32
C TYR A 70 29.33 15.85 -15.81
N THR A 71 30.38 15.23 -16.32
CA THR A 71 30.64 15.16 -17.76
C THR A 71 30.88 13.76 -18.29
N GLU A 72 31.31 12.84 -17.44
CA GLU A 72 31.85 11.54 -17.83
C GLU A 72 31.17 10.40 -17.10
N ASP A 73 30.95 10.58 -15.80
CA ASP A 73 30.30 9.61 -14.96
C ASP A 73 28.77 9.61 -15.15
N ASN A 74 28.19 8.42 -15.10
CA ASN A 74 26.77 8.16 -15.19
C ASN A 74 26.23 7.29 -14.05
N ASP A 75 27.04 7.05 -13.02
CA ASP A 75 26.79 6.21 -11.84
C ASP A 75 27.64 6.74 -10.67
N LEU A 76 27.21 7.86 -10.06
CA LEU A 76 28.04 8.70 -9.18
C LEU A 76 28.40 8.07 -7.82
N ASP A 77 27.83 6.93 -7.49
CA ASP A 77 28.16 6.15 -6.29
C ASP A 77 28.61 4.71 -6.61
N ASN A 78 28.66 4.36 -7.91
CA ASN A 78 29.13 3.09 -8.44
C ASN A 78 28.42 1.87 -7.84
N ASP A 79 27.14 2.02 -7.50
CA ASP A 79 26.29 0.94 -6.99
C ASP A 79 25.78 0.01 -8.11
N GLY A 80 25.93 0.42 -9.38
CA GLY A 80 25.52 -0.31 -10.57
C GLY A 80 24.17 0.08 -11.17
N ILE A 81 23.51 1.11 -10.65
CA ILE A 81 22.30 1.75 -11.18
C ILE A 81 22.69 3.13 -11.73
N GLU A 82 22.34 3.41 -12.99
CA GLU A 82 22.69 4.71 -13.58
C GLU A 82 21.99 5.84 -12.82
N SER A 83 22.68 6.97 -12.61
CA SER A 83 22.21 8.23 -11.99
C SER A 83 20.78 8.65 -12.35
N ALA A 84 20.37 8.38 -13.58
CA ALA A 84 19.06 8.76 -14.10
C ALA A 84 17.90 7.93 -13.52
N PHE A 85 18.21 6.78 -12.93
CA PHE A 85 17.29 5.82 -12.34
C PHE A 85 17.55 5.60 -10.85
N ASP A 86 18.58 6.25 -10.31
CA ASP A 86 18.98 6.17 -8.92
C ASP A 86 18.32 7.28 -8.08
N ASN A 87 17.60 6.91 -7.03
CA ASN A 87 16.96 7.81 -6.07
C ASN A 87 17.87 8.16 -4.87
N CYS A 88 18.96 7.42 -4.67
CA CYS A 88 19.87 7.48 -3.55
C CYS A 88 21.33 7.84 -3.88
N GLU A 89 21.60 8.27 -5.11
CA GLU A 89 22.87 8.81 -5.65
C GLU A 89 23.66 9.81 -4.76
N GLY A 90 23.04 10.32 -3.68
CA GLY A 90 23.66 11.20 -2.71
C GLY A 90 24.62 10.55 -1.71
N ASP A 91 24.75 9.21 -1.65
CA ASP A 91 25.75 8.50 -0.80
C ASP A 91 26.85 7.76 -1.60
N PRO A 92 27.72 8.51 -2.29
CA PRO A 92 28.88 8.02 -3.06
C PRO A 92 29.95 7.27 -2.26
N THR A 93 29.79 7.18 -0.94
CA THR A 93 30.81 6.56 -0.06
C THR A 93 30.45 5.14 0.36
N SER A 94 29.33 4.62 -0.15
CA SER A 94 28.88 3.26 0.12
C SER A 94 29.66 2.29 -0.76
N ASP A 95 30.48 1.39 -0.18
CA ASP A 95 31.06 0.23 -0.91
C ASP A 95 29.97 -0.81 -1.32
N TRP A 96 28.70 -0.40 -1.36
CA TRP A 96 27.55 -1.22 -1.62
C TRP A 96 27.29 -1.28 -3.13
N VAL A 97 26.59 -2.34 -3.55
CA VAL A 97 26.24 -2.56 -4.96
C VAL A 97 24.81 -3.08 -4.98
N SER A 98 23.97 -2.50 -5.82
CA SER A 98 22.58 -2.90 -6.01
C SER A 98 22.49 -4.39 -6.38
N THR A 99 21.62 -5.11 -5.67
CA THR A 99 21.28 -6.50 -5.98
C THR A 99 19.81 -6.76 -5.75
N LEU A 100 19.26 -7.79 -6.42
CA LEU A 100 17.87 -8.27 -6.26
C LEU A 100 17.44 -8.66 -4.83
N ILE A 101 18.33 -8.59 -3.85
CA ILE A 101 18.07 -8.95 -2.45
C ILE A 101 18.22 -7.74 -1.51
N THR A 102 18.97 -6.72 -1.92
CA THR A 102 19.30 -5.54 -1.12
C THR A 102 18.75 -4.24 -1.71
N ASP A 103 18.22 -4.31 -2.93
CA ASP A 103 17.55 -3.26 -3.68
C ASP A 103 16.41 -3.95 -4.45
N PHE A 104 15.24 -3.99 -3.82
CA PHE A 104 14.15 -4.84 -4.28
C PHE A 104 13.43 -4.26 -5.51
N ASP A 105 13.23 -2.95 -5.58
CA ASP A 105 12.58 -2.26 -6.69
C ASP A 105 13.54 -1.77 -7.79
N ARG A 106 14.86 -1.77 -7.52
CA ARG A 106 15.96 -1.38 -8.41
C ARG A 106 16.07 0.12 -8.64
N ASP A 107 15.90 0.90 -7.59
CA ASP A 107 16.00 2.36 -7.63
C ASP A 107 17.35 2.90 -7.12
N GLY A 108 18.33 2.03 -6.87
CA GLY A 108 19.67 2.43 -6.42
C GLY A 108 19.78 2.68 -4.91
N CYS A 109 18.72 2.43 -4.15
CA CYS A 109 18.74 2.56 -2.70
C CYS A 109 18.95 1.22 -2.00
N ASP A 110 19.74 1.19 -0.92
CA ASP A 110 19.84 0.02 -0.05
C ASP A 110 18.61 -0.11 0.85
N ASP A 111 17.81 -1.16 0.64
CA ASP A 111 16.58 -1.53 1.40
C ASP A 111 16.78 -1.41 2.94
N GLU A 112 17.98 -1.72 3.43
CA GLU A 112 18.26 -1.76 4.88
C GLU A 112 18.63 -0.40 5.48
N THR A 113 19.09 0.57 4.69
CA THR A 113 19.71 1.79 5.23
C THR A 113 19.20 3.09 4.64
N GLU A 114 18.77 3.11 3.39
CA GLU A 114 18.50 4.35 2.64
C GLU A 114 17.11 4.37 2.02
N ASP A 115 16.61 3.21 1.58
CA ASP A 115 15.26 3.08 1.08
C ASP A 115 14.24 2.98 2.23
N TRP A 116 13.07 3.61 2.06
CA TRP A 116 11.94 3.53 2.98
C TRP A 116 10.66 3.00 2.30
N ASP A 117 10.76 2.57 1.04
CA ASP A 117 9.67 2.08 0.17
C ASP A 117 10.24 0.97 -0.74
N ASP A 118 10.58 -0.19 -0.14
CA ASP A 118 11.39 -1.25 -0.77
C ASP A 118 10.80 -1.76 -2.10
N ASP A 119 9.49 -1.64 -2.35
CA ASP A 119 8.86 -2.04 -3.62
C ASP A 119 8.48 -0.88 -4.56
N GLY A 120 8.70 0.35 -4.14
CA GLY A 120 8.53 1.55 -4.96
C GLY A 120 7.10 1.79 -5.41
N ASP A 121 6.10 1.41 -4.60
CA ASP A 121 4.69 1.63 -4.89
C ASP A 121 4.15 3.00 -4.40
N GLY A 122 4.97 3.73 -3.63
CA GLY A 122 4.67 5.04 -3.07
C GLY A 122 4.11 5.00 -1.64
N VAL A 123 4.04 3.83 -1.00
CA VAL A 123 3.64 3.63 0.40
C VAL A 123 4.85 3.17 1.21
N PRO A 124 5.33 3.97 2.19
CA PRO A 124 6.51 3.58 2.96
C PRO A 124 6.31 2.26 3.72
N ASP A 125 7.37 1.44 3.87
CA ASP A 125 7.29 0.09 4.48
C ASP A 125 6.66 0.06 5.87
N SER A 126 6.79 1.17 6.60
CA SER A 126 6.22 1.32 7.93
C SER A 126 4.69 1.45 7.96
N GLU A 127 4.10 1.86 6.84
CA GLU A 127 2.66 2.01 6.60
C GLU A 127 2.13 0.94 5.62
N ASP A 128 3.03 0.26 4.90
CA ASP A 128 2.72 -0.84 3.99
C ASP A 128 2.53 -2.19 4.71
N SER A 129 1.48 -2.92 4.33
CA SER A 129 1.18 -4.29 4.77
C SER A 129 1.86 -5.36 3.88
N CYS A 130 2.37 -4.98 2.72
CA CYS A 130 3.10 -5.76 1.74
C CYS A 130 4.45 -5.15 1.31
N PRO A 131 5.39 -4.79 2.21
CA PRO A 131 6.63 -4.06 1.87
C PRO A 131 7.53 -4.67 0.78
N LEU A 132 7.38 -5.96 0.47
CA LEU A 132 8.13 -6.64 -0.58
C LEU A 132 7.15 -7.22 -1.61
N GLY A 133 6.25 -6.35 -2.07
CA GLY A 133 5.11 -6.68 -2.89
C GLY A 133 5.41 -6.65 -4.38
N LEU A 134 4.45 -6.17 -5.15
CA LEU A 134 4.62 -5.91 -6.57
C LEU A 134 5.45 -4.65 -6.70
N ILE A 135 6.56 -4.75 -7.42
CA ILE A 135 7.43 -3.59 -7.59
C ILE A 135 6.85 -2.54 -8.57
N ASN A 136 7.22 -1.28 -8.38
CA ASN A 136 7.11 -0.20 -9.34
C ASN A 136 5.69 0.06 -9.89
N TRP A 137 4.68 0.06 -9.00
CA TRP A 137 3.35 0.58 -9.33
C TRP A 137 3.09 1.85 -8.52
N ASN A 138 1.86 2.31 -8.43
CA ASN A 138 1.52 3.50 -7.67
C ASN A 138 0.27 3.17 -6.87
N SER A 139 0.35 3.19 -5.54
CA SER A 139 -0.81 3.05 -4.68
C SER A 139 -1.76 4.24 -4.86
N ASP A 140 -2.96 3.94 -5.35
CA ASP A 140 -4.02 4.90 -5.55
C ASP A 140 -5.40 4.29 -5.28
N SER A 141 -6.42 5.14 -5.14
CA SER A 141 -7.77 4.67 -4.76
C SER A 141 -8.46 3.76 -5.79
N ASP A 142 -7.92 3.62 -7.01
CA ASP A 142 -8.42 2.72 -8.04
C ASP A 142 -7.82 1.31 -7.94
N ASN A 143 -6.61 1.15 -7.38
CA ASN A 143 -5.85 -0.10 -7.33
C ASN A 143 -5.45 -0.59 -5.92
N ASP A 144 -5.51 0.29 -4.91
CA ASP A 144 -5.36 0.04 -3.48
C ASP A 144 -6.42 0.87 -2.73
N ILE A 145 -7.52 0.20 -2.36
CA ILE A 145 -8.68 0.89 -1.76
C ILE A 145 -8.40 1.31 -0.31
N ASP A 146 -7.52 0.59 0.38
CA ASP A 146 -7.14 0.77 1.78
C ASP A 146 -6.11 1.88 1.92
N GLY A 147 -5.24 2.00 0.92
CA GLY A 147 -3.99 2.74 0.99
C GLY A 147 -3.00 2.04 1.92
N ASP A 148 -2.96 0.71 1.89
CA ASP A 148 -2.07 -0.10 2.74
C ASP A 148 -0.88 -0.71 1.99
N GLY A 149 -0.63 -0.30 0.75
CA GLY A 149 0.52 -0.71 -0.08
C GLY A 149 0.40 -2.13 -0.64
N CYS A 150 -0.74 -2.80 -0.42
CA CYS A 150 -1.01 -4.09 -1.03
C CYS A 150 -1.96 -3.94 -2.22
N MET A 151 -1.53 -4.32 -3.43
CA MET A 151 -2.43 -4.23 -4.58
C MET A 151 -3.68 -5.13 -4.43
N ASP A 152 -4.87 -4.53 -4.45
CA ASP A 152 -6.20 -5.16 -4.27
C ASP A 152 -6.43 -6.44 -5.11
N SER A 153 -5.78 -6.50 -6.28
CA SER A 153 -6.07 -7.49 -7.32
C SER A 153 -5.17 -8.72 -7.28
N ILE A 154 -4.00 -8.62 -6.65
CA ILE A 154 -2.95 -9.65 -6.70
C ILE A 154 -2.47 -10.00 -5.29
N GLU A 155 -2.35 -9.01 -4.40
CA GLU A 155 -1.62 -9.14 -3.14
C GLU A 155 -2.54 -9.08 -1.93
N ASP A 156 -3.61 -8.28 -2.03
CA ASP A 156 -4.52 -8.09 -0.91
C ASP A 156 -5.75 -9.03 -0.95
N ASP A 157 -5.75 -9.99 -0.01
CA ASP A 157 -6.88 -10.86 0.26
C ASP A 157 -7.99 -10.18 1.10
N ARG A 158 -7.74 -8.98 1.70
CA ARG A 158 -8.56 -8.36 2.75
C ARG A 158 -8.67 -6.81 2.71
N VAL A 159 -9.15 -6.28 1.59
CA VAL A 159 -9.54 -4.87 1.46
C VAL A 159 -10.54 -4.39 2.52
N SER A 160 -10.09 -3.60 3.50
CA SER A 160 -10.87 -3.06 4.61
C SER A 160 -11.57 -1.75 4.25
N GLY A 161 -12.46 -1.81 3.27
CA GLY A 161 -13.09 -0.57 2.79
C GLY A 161 -14.06 -0.76 1.64
N ARG A 162 -14.19 -1.98 1.11
CA ARG A 162 -15.01 -2.28 -0.09
C ARG A 162 -16.41 -1.69 -0.06
N ILE A 163 -17.08 -1.71 1.11
CA ILE A 163 -18.42 -1.12 1.26
C ILE A 163 -18.36 0.41 1.15
N LEU A 164 -17.38 1.06 1.78
CA LEU A 164 -17.20 2.51 1.76
C LEU A 164 -16.77 3.01 0.37
N HIS A 165 -15.90 2.27 -0.32
CA HIS A 165 -15.50 2.56 -1.70
C HIS A 165 -16.69 2.41 -2.68
N THR A 166 -17.48 1.34 -2.56
CA THR A 166 -18.71 1.16 -3.35
C THR A 166 -19.69 2.31 -3.14
N LEU A 167 -19.76 2.87 -1.92
CA LEU A 167 -20.59 4.04 -1.60
C LEU A 167 -20.00 5.37 -2.09
N ARG A 168 -18.69 5.45 -2.37
CA ARG A 168 -18.04 6.63 -2.96
C ARG A 168 -18.23 6.68 -4.48
N SER A 169 -18.57 5.55 -5.11
CA SER A 169 -18.93 5.49 -6.51
C SER A 169 -20.13 6.40 -6.82
N ASN A 170 -19.93 7.33 -7.76
CA ASN A 170 -20.97 8.24 -8.26
C ASN A 170 -22.20 7.47 -8.78
N ALA A 171 -22.02 6.26 -9.30
CA ALA A 171 -23.12 5.42 -9.76
C ALA A 171 -24.02 4.95 -8.60
N PHE A 172 -23.44 4.50 -7.49
CA PHE A 172 -24.22 4.05 -6.34
C PHE A 172 -24.85 5.22 -5.59
N MET A 173 -24.13 6.34 -5.45
CA MET A 173 -24.68 7.56 -4.85
C MET A 173 -25.86 8.12 -5.65
N THR A 174 -25.78 8.13 -6.98
CA THR A 174 -26.91 8.55 -7.82
C THR A 174 -28.10 7.61 -7.73
N LEU A 175 -27.88 6.30 -7.58
CA LEU A 175 -28.95 5.33 -7.33
C LEU A 175 -29.61 5.51 -5.95
N ILE A 176 -28.81 5.72 -4.90
CA ILE A 176 -29.32 5.95 -3.54
C ILE A 176 -30.11 7.27 -3.50
N ILE A 177 -29.55 8.37 -4.02
CA ILE A 177 -30.23 9.67 -4.10
C ILE A 177 -31.48 9.57 -4.98
N GLY A 178 -31.41 8.87 -6.12
CA GLY A 178 -32.55 8.59 -6.99
C GLY A 178 -33.66 7.82 -6.27
N SER A 179 -33.32 6.80 -5.50
CA SER A 179 -34.29 6.02 -4.73
C SER A 179 -34.96 6.85 -3.63
N LEU A 180 -34.17 7.65 -2.89
CA LEU A 180 -34.66 8.51 -1.81
C LEU A 180 -35.55 9.64 -2.34
N THR A 181 -35.19 10.23 -3.49
CA THR A 181 -36.01 11.27 -4.14
C THR A 181 -37.35 10.70 -4.63
N VAL A 182 -37.36 9.49 -5.21
CA VAL A 182 -38.60 8.81 -5.60
C VAL A 182 -39.48 8.50 -4.37
N LEU A 183 -38.89 8.00 -3.29
CA LEU A 183 -39.61 7.71 -2.04
C LEU A 183 -40.18 8.99 -1.40
N LEU A 184 -39.43 10.09 -1.39
CA LEU A 184 -39.90 11.39 -0.91
C LEU A 184 -41.07 11.92 -1.75
N LEU A 185 -40.97 11.85 -3.08
CA LEU A 185 -42.03 12.27 -3.99
C LEU A 185 -43.29 11.40 -3.81
N ALA A 186 -43.13 10.08 -3.71
CA ALA A 186 -44.24 9.16 -3.43
C ALA A 186 -44.89 9.47 -2.07
N GLY A 187 -44.10 9.75 -1.04
CA GLY A 187 -44.56 10.18 0.27
C GLY A 187 -45.35 11.49 0.24
N MET A 188 -44.87 12.50 -0.51
CA MET A 188 -45.58 13.76 -0.70
C MET A 188 -46.90 13.56 -1.47
N VAL A 189 -46.93 12.72 -2.49
CA VAL A 189 -48.15 12.38 -3.24
C VAL A 189 -49.17 11.71 -2.32
N LEU A 190 -48.78 10.70 -1.55
CA LEU A 190 -49.66 10.03 -0.59
C LEU A 190 -50.14 10.98 0.53
N SER A 191 -49.29 11.89 1.00
CA SER A 191 -49.65 12.93 1.97
C SER A 191 -50.66 13.94 1.40
N SER A 192 -50.47 14.37 0.15
CA SER A 192 -51.39 15.27 -0.55
C SER A 192 -52.76 14.64 -0.83
N GLN A 193 -52.80 13.32 -1.06
CA GLN A 193 -54.04 12.55 -1.20
C GLN A 193 -54.78 12.37 0.14
N ARG A 194 -54.05 12.39 1.27
CA ARG A 194 -54.63 12.33 2.62
C ARG A 194 -55.38 13.60 3.01
N GLY A 195 -55.19 14.71 2.28
CA GLY A 195 -55.96 15.95 2.46
C GLY A 195 -57.40 15.93 1.92
N ARG A 196 -57.86 14.84 1.28
CA ARG A 196 -59.22 14.73 0.71
C ARG A 196 -60.08 13.57 1.20
N GLY A 197 -59.62 12.79 2.19
CA GLY A 197 -60.42 11.74 2.81
C GLY A 197 -60.42 11.89 4.33
N ARG A 198 -61.56 12.29 4.91
CA ARG A 198 -61.84 12.00 6.32
C ARG A 198 -62.03 10.49 6.43
N TYR A 199 -60.94 9.77 6.68
CA TYR A 199 -61.02 8.41 7.19
C TYR A 199 -61.28 8.54 8.69
N GLU A 200 -62.54 8.40 9.08
CA GLU A 200 -62.93 8.21 10.47
C GLU A 200 -62.44 6.81 10.87
N LEU A 201 -61.19 6.74 11.32
CA LEU A 201 -60.64 5.53 11.91
C LEU A 201 -61.26 5.43 13.31
N ALA A 202 -62.31 4.62 13.43
CA ALA A 202 -62.84 4.25 14.72
C ALA A 202 -61.72 3.56 15.52
N ASP A 203 -61.27 4.24 16.58
CA ASP A 203 -60.25 3.77 17.49
C ASP A 203 -60.75 2.55 18.25
N GLN A 204 -60.41 1.35 17.75
CA GLN A 204 -60.71 0.09 18.43
C GLN A 204 -59.72 -0.22 19.56
N THR A 205 -58.74 0.66 19.83
CA THR A 205 -57.73 0.42 20.88
C THR A 205 -58.39 0.28 22.25
N ARG A 206 -59.49 1.01 22.51
CA ARG A 206 -60.28 0.86 23.74
C ARG A 206 -60.96 -0.52 23.86
N SER A 207 -61.42 -1.10 22.75
CA SER A 207 -62.05 -2.44 22.77
C SER A 207 -61.02 -3.55 23.03
N VAL A 208 -59.79 -3.38 22.53
CA VAL A 208 -58.68 -4.30 22.78
C VAL A 208 -58.17 -4.14 24.21
N GLU A 209 -58.00 -2.90 24.69
CA GLU A 209 -57.60 -2.62 26.08
C GLU A 209 -58.63 -3.12 27.10
N GLU A 210 -59.93 -3.03 26.77
CA GLU A 210 -61.01 -3.56 27.61
C GLU A 210 -61.08 -5.10 27.59
N SER A 211 -60.75 -5.74 26.45
CA SER A 211 -60.58 -7.20 26.37
C SER A 211 -59.33 -7.72 27.09
N MET A 212 -58.25 -6.93 27.14
CA MET A 212 -57.05 -7.25 27.92
C MET A 212 -57.24 -6.99 29.41
N ARG A 213 -58.00 -5.95 29.79
CA ARG A 213 -58.40 -5.69 31.18
C ARG A 213 -59.42 -6.71 31.71
N SER A 214 -60.33 -7.22 30.87
CA SER A 214 -61.25 -8.29 31.28
C SER A 214 -60.60 -9.68 31.32
N GLY A 215 -59.38 -9.83 30.78
CA GLY A 215 -58.61 -11.08 30.81
C GLY A 215 -57.76 -11.29 32.08
N SER A 216 -57.66 -10.28 32.95
CA SER A 216 -56.87 -10.35 34.19
C SER A 216 -57.74 -10.44 35.43
N SER A 217 -58.68 -11.38 35.45
CA SER A 217 -59.02 -11.99 36.75
C SER A 217 -57.90 -12.98 37.07
N HIS A 218 -57.15 -12.72 38.15
CA HIS A 218 -56.32 -13.73 38.80
C HIS A 218 -57.18 -14.99 39.07
N ALA A 219 -57.19 -15.91 38.11
CA ALA A 219 -57.56 -17.28 38.39
C ALA A 219 -56.41 -17.82 39.22
N LEU A 220 -56.68 -18.08 40.51
CA LEU A 220 -55.82 -18.90 41.35
C LEU A 220 -55.59 -20.22 40.60
N ASN A 221 -54.45 -20.33 39.92
CA ASN A 221 -54.04 -21.58 39.30
C ASN A 221 -53.76 -22.53 40.46
N THR A 222 -54.50 -23.63 40.52
CA THR A 222 -54.23 -24.67 41.52
C THR A 222 -52.96 -25.41 41.11
N PRO A 223 -52.17 -25.92 42.07
CA PRO A 223 -50.89 -26.59 41.79
C PRO A 223 -51.04 -27.73 40.76
N GLU A 224 -52.19 -28.40 40.73
CA GLU A 224 -52.46 -29.49 39.80
C GLU A 224 -52.58 -29.04 38.35
N LYS A 225 -53.01 -27.79 38.11
CA LYS A 225 -53.11 -27.23 36.76
C LYS A 225 -51.73 -26.88 36.22
N GLU A 226 -50.87 -26.33 37.07
CA GLU A 226 -49.50 -25.94 36.72
C GLU A 226 -48.62 -27.16 36.42
N VAL A 227 -48.78 -28.25 37.19
CA VAL A 227 -48.13 -29.54 36.90
C VAL A 227 -48.57 -30.11 35.56
N ARG A 228 -49.86 -29.98 35.22
CA ARG A 228 -50.40 -30.46 33.94
C ARG A 228 -49.87 -29.64 32.77
N ASP A 229 -49.85 -28.32 32.90
CA ASP A 229 -49.34 -27.42 31.85
C ASP A 229 -47.84 -27.66 31.58
N LEU A 230 -47.04 -27.92 32.62
CA LEU A 230 -45.64 -28.33 32.49
C LEU A 230 -45.48 -29.71 31.83
N SER A 231 -46.39 -30.64 32.13
CA SER A 231 -46.38 -31.96 31.49
C SER A 231 -46.72 -31.88 29.99
N ASP A 232 -47.65 -31.00 29.62
CA ASP A 232 -48.03 -30.73 28.22
C ASP A 232 -46.88 -30.03 27.43
N LEU A 233 -45.97 -29.34 28.12
CA LEU A 233 -44.73 -28.77 27.56
C LEU A 233 -43.59 -29.81 27.44
N GLY A 234 -43.84 -31.06 27.79
CA GLY A 234 -42.89 -32.17 27.62
C GLY A 234 -42.02 -32.48 28.84
N TYR A 235 -42.30 -31.88 30.00
CA TYR A 235 -41.68 -32.31 31.26
C TYR A 235 -42.29 -33.62 31.74
N SER A 236 -41.46 -34.51 32.29
CA SER A 236 -41.96 -35.71 32.96
C SER A 236 -42.84 -35.31 34.17
N PRO A 237 -43.95 -36.02 34.44
CA PRO A 237 -44.87 -35.66 35.53
C PRO A 237 -44.21 -35.51 36.90
N GLU A 238 -43.15 -36.29 37.16
CA GLU A 238 -42.35 -36.21 38.39
C GLU A 238 -41.56 -34.90 38.48
N VAL A 239 -41.00 -34.44 37.35
CA VAL A 239 -40.22 -33.20 37.26
C VAL A 239 -41.14 -32.00 37.37
N ALA A 240 -42.30 -32.02 36.69
CA ALA A 240 -43.29 -30.97 36.77
C ALA A 240 -43.79 -30.76 38.22
N ARG A 241 -44.02 -31.86 38.97
CA ARG A 241 -44.39 -31.78 40.39
C ARG A 241 -43.28 -31.18 41.26
N ALA A 242 -42.03 -31.57 41.04
CA ALA A 242 -40.91 -31.06 41.82
C ALA A 242 -40.70 -29.55 41.62
N ILE A 243 -40.91 -29.04 40.40
CA ILE A 243 -40.82 -27.62 40.08
C ILE A 243 -41.90 -26.84 40.84
N VAL A 244 -43.17 -27.26 40.72
CA VAL A 244 -44.29 -26.57 41.36
C VAL A 244 -44.18 -26.60 42.89
N GLU A 245 -43.75 -27.73 43.49
CA GLU A 245 -43.56 -27.83 44.94
C GLU A 245 -42.44 -26.91 45.45
N ASN A 246 -41.36 -26.76 44.67
CA ASN A 246 -40.27 -25.85 45.02
C ASN A 246 -40.70 -24.38 44.93
N GLU A 247 -41.46 -24.02 43.89
CA GLU A 247 -42.03 -22.68 43.76
C GLU A 247 -43.02 -22.35 44.88
N GLU A 248 -43.85 -23.31 45.31
CA GLU A 248 -44.70 -23.16 46.49
C GLU A 248 -43.90 -22.94 47.78
N LYS A 249 -42.82 -23.71 47.99
CA LYS A 249 -41.92 -23.52 49.14
C LYS A 249 -41.29 -22.13 49.15
N VAL A 250 -40.82 -21.67 48.00
CA VAL A 250 -40.26 -20.32 47.85
C VAL A 250 -41.32 -19.25 48.14
N ARG A 251 -42.56 -19.44 47.67
CA ARG A 251 -43.68 -18.54 47.98
C ARG A 251 -44.01 -18.49 49.48
N ARG A 252 -43.99 -19.64 50.16
CA ARG A 252 -44.28 -19.72 51.60
C ARG A 252 -43.14 -19.20 52.48
N GLY A 253 -41.89 -19.27 52.02
CA GLY A 253 -40.74 -18.72 52.75
C GLY A 253 -40.58 -17.20 52.64
N ARG A 254 -41.37 -16.53 51.79
CA ARG A 254 -41.29 -15.09 51.50
C ARG A 254 -42.40 -14.26 52.15
N ASN A 255 -43.27 -14.88 52.96
CA ASN A 255 -44.34 -14.26 53.76
C ASN A 255 -44.12 -14.50 55.26
#